data_AF-A0A962XM52-F1
#
_entry.id   AF-A0A962XM52-F1
#
_cell.length_a   1.000
_cell.length_b   1.000
_cell.length_c   1.000
_cell.angle_alpha   90.00
_cell.angle_beta   90.00
_cell.angle_gamma   90.00
#
_symmetry.space_group_name_H-M   'P 1'
#
loop_
_entity.id
_entity.type
_entity.pdbx_description
1 polymer ?
#
loop_
_entity_poly.entity_id
_entity_poly.type
_entity_poly.pdbx_seq_one_letter_code
_entity_poly.pdbx_strand_id
1 'polypeptide(L)'
;MKKAGIAISLTLLNTVLILAAIFILAPWKNIAENQIAQTMKEYGFKNASLSISKLDQKHIDIKNLQFGEEPVRINIPRILMTYSIDDLRAQRVHEIDIEGLTLTMRQTEQGWAVDGIPEQKSSKSNPLAIPLSKQAMKSLPLSTVKIKNSTLKIEAQSGTLTIPLNMSFQTQNKPSLSFEQALMQASAEGLRVSGESKATISLEEEKQRWAGTWGIQDLEVVQNGEPMPKAALTGTLSADKEALKIQGKVNCENKICSGGFTYTYPFAEPEKASLVMDDFSMPWHEGTVSTAKVIVPLAGGKDYNFILSIRKASIAKLMQDVTGENVKATGTLSGKIPVTIKPDGTFSIGKGSLTADTPGILSMPGQVIPGSGAQMELTRDILEQFNYSLLSLTTGKDENGKFVIHATLEGNNPKVQGGRAVKLNIKLSGDVLDFISSSVIVLTNPQALLNKERL
;
A
#
# COMPACT_ATOMS: atom_id res chain seq x y z
N MET A 1 0.68 -1.02 -25.63
CA MET A 1 -0.63 -1.48 -25.09
C MET A 1 -1.85 -0.67 -25.55
N LYS A 2 -1.84 0.67 -25.67
CA LYS A 2 -2.97 1.45 -26.25
C LYS A 2 -3.44 0.95 -27.62
N LYS A 3 -2.52 0.51 -28.47
CA LYS A 3 -2.85 -0.05 -29.79
C LYS A 3 -3.56 -1.40 -29.73
N ALA A 4 -3.40 -2.20 -28.68
CA ALA A 4 -3.84 -3.59 -28.66
C ALA A 4 -5.34 -3.74 -28.28
N GLY A 5 -5.81 -3.03 -27.25
CA GLY A 5 -7.23 -3.04 -26.86
C GLY A 5 -8.13 -2.28 -27.85
N ILE A 6 -7.62 -1.18 -28.42
CA ILE A 6 -8.30 -0.40 -29.48
C ILE A 6 -8.41 -1.23 -30.77
N ALA A 7 -7.37 -2.00 -31.10
CA ALA A 7 -7.35 -2.85 -32.28
C ALA A 7 -8.33 -4.02 -32.21
N ILE A 8 -8.39 -4.73 -31.09
CA ILE A 8 -9.31 -5.87 -30.89
C ILE A 8 -10.76 -5.42 -31.16
N SER A 9 -11.15 -4.25 -30.65
CA SER A 9 -12.50 -3.70 -30.86
C SER A 9 -12.75 -3.30 -32.32
N LEU A 10 -11.77 -2.67 -32.99
CA LEU A 10 -11.89 -2.22 -34.39
C LEU A 10 -11.99 -3.39 -35.38
N THR A 11 -11.43 -4.55 -35.03
CA THR A 11 -11.34 -5.72 -35.92
C THR A 11 -12.49 -6.68 -35.71
N LEU A 12 -12.95 -6.83 -34.47
CA LEU A 12 -14.23 -7.47 -34.16
C LEU A 12 -15.38 -6.80 -34.90
N LEU A 13 -15.35 -5.47 -34.92
CA LEU A 13 -16.26 -4.60 -35.64
C LEU A 13 -16.26 -4.83 -37.17
N ASN A 14 -15.09 -4.81 -37.83
CA ASN A 14 -14.98 -5.12 -39.26
C ASN A 14 -15.48 -6.54 -39.58
N THR A 15 -15.23 -7.48 -38.67
CA THR A 15 -15.67 -8.87 -38.81
C THR A 15 -17.19 -8.99 -38.65
N VAL A 16 -17.80 -8.30 -37.67
CA VAL A 16 -19.27 -8.24 -37.49
C VAL A 16 -19.95 -7.61 -38.71
N LEU A 17 -19.37 -6.55 -39.29
CA LEU A 17 -19.87 -5.92 -40.52
C LEU A 17 -19.86 -6.88 -41.71
N ILE A 18 -18.79 -7.68 -41.87
CA ILE A 18 -18.67 -8.68 -42.94
C ILE A 18 -19.64 -9.86 -42.70
N LEU A 19 -19.82 -10.30 -41.46
CA LEU A 19 -20.70 -11.41 -41.11
C LEU A 19 -22.19 -11.05 -41.18
N ALA A 20 -22.56 -9.82 -40.86
CA ALA A 20 -23.91 -9.31 -41.02
C ALA A 20 -24.37 -9.32 -42.50
N ALA A 21 -23.43 -9.23 -43.45
CA ALA A 21 -23.70 -9.33 -44.89
C ALA A 21 -23.85 -10.78 -45.40
N ILE A 22 -23.38 -11.79 -44.64
CA ILE A 22 -23.31 -13.22 -45.06
C ILE A 22 -24.43 -14.07 -44.40
N PHE A 23 -25.39 -13.42 -43.74
CA PHE A 23 -26.30 -13.99 -42.72
C PHE A 23 -27.24 -15.14 -43.15
N ILE A 24 -27.21 -15.65 -44.39
CA ILE A 24 -28.28 -16.55 -44.87
C ILE A 24 -27.83 -17.99 -45.19
N LEU A 25 -26.56 -18.32 -45.49
CA LEU A 25 -26.22 -19.69 -45.98
C LEU A 25 -24.86 -20.30 -45.58
N ALA A 26 -23.98 -19.61 -44.85
CA ALA A 26 -22.62 -20.09 -44.56
C ALA A 26 -22.43 -20.46 -43.06
N PRO A 27 -21.44 -21.32 -42.71
CA PRO A 27 -21.01 -21.55 -41.32
C PRO A 27 -20.26 -20.33 -40.78
N TRP A 28 -20.98 -19.20 -40.70
CA TRP A 28 -20.47 -17.87 -40.36
C TRP A 28 -19.77 -17.87 -39.01
N LYS A 29 -20.19 -18.72 -38.07
CA LYS A 29 -19.59 -18.83 -36.74
C LYS A 29 -18.11 -19.22 -36.79
N ASN A 30 -17.76 -20.27 -37.54
CA ASN A 30 -16.37 -20.72 -37.64
C ASN A 30 -15.51 -19.70 -38.40
N ILE A 31 -16.08 -19.07 -39.42
CA ILE A 31 -15.42 -18.00 -40.18
C ILE A 31 -15.14 -16.80 -39.27
N ALA A 32 -16.13 -16.40 -38.48
CA ALA A 32 -16.02 -15.32 -37.50
C ALA A 32 -14.96 -15.59 -36.44
N GLU A 33 -15.00 -16.78 -35.82
CA GLU A 33 -14.04 -17.21 -34.81
C GLU A 33 -12.61 -17.18 -35.35
N ASN A 34 -12.40 -17.75 -36.54
CA ASN A 34 -11.09 -17.75 -37.20
C ASN A 34 -10.62 -16.35 -37.56
N GLN A 35 -11.51 -15.50 -38.09
CA GLN A 35 -11.15 -14.12 -38.45
C GLN A 35 -10.75 -13.30 -37.22
N ILE A 36 -11.49 -13.41 -36.12
CA ILE A 36 -11.16 -12.73 -34.87
C ILE A 36 -9.82 -13.24 -34.33
N ALA A 37 -9.62 -14.56 -34.29
CA ALA A 37 -8.38 -15.17 -33.82
C ALA A 37 -7.15 -14.78 -34.68
N GLN A 38 -7.29 -14.81 -36.01
CA GLN A 38 -6.24 -14.39 -36.93
C GLN A 38 -5.92 -12.92 -36.75
N THR A 39 -6.92 -12.08 -36.58
CA THR A 39 -6.68 -10.66 -36.38
C THR A 39 -5.97 -10.41 -35.05
N MET A 40 -6.37 -11.09 -33.97
CA MET A 40 -5.65 -11.03 -32.71
C MET A 40 -4.17 -11.41 -32.88
N LYS A 41 -3.87 -12.42 -33.70
CA LYS A 41 -2.50 -12.81 -34.05
C LYS A 41 -1.73 -11.70 -34.77
N GLU A 42 -2.36 -10.99 -35.71
CA GLU A 42 -1.76 -9.83 -36.40
C GLU A 42 -1.39 -8.70 -35.42
N TYR A 43 -2.16 -8.53 -34.35
CA TYR A 43 -1.87 -7.57 -33.28
C TYR A 43 -0.89 -8.09 -32.20
N GLY A 44 -0.29 -9.25 -32.42
CA GLY A 44 0.74 -9.82 -31.56
C GLY A 44 0.21 -10.72 -30.43
N PHE A 45 -1.10 -11.00 -30.38
CA PHE A 45 -1.66 -11.98 -29.45
C PHE A 45 -1.50 -13.39 -30.04
N LYS A 46 -0.53 -14.13 -29.52
CA LYS A 46 -0.25 -15.49 -29.99
C LYS A 46 -1.28 -16.48 -29.46
N ASN A 47 -1.51 -17.56 -30.21
CA ASN A 47 -2.39 -18.68 -29.86
C ASN A 47 -3.80 -18.25 -29.41
N ALA A 48 -4.37 -17.25 -30.10
CA ALA A 48 -5.73 -16.81 -29.81
C ALA A 48 -6.76 -17.87 -30.24
N SER A 49 -7.67 -18.22 -29.34
CA SER A 49 -8.81 -19.11 -29.61
C SER A 49 -10.05 -18.63 -28.86
N LEU A 50 -11.23 -18.74 -29.46
CA LEU A 50 -12.49 -18.31 -28.85
C LEU A 50 -13.66 -19.11 -29.42
N SER A 51 -14.81 -19.02 -28.76
CA SER A 51 -16.07 -19.57 -29.29
C SER A 51 -17.19 -18.54 -29.22
N ILE A 52 -17.90 -18.33 -30.32
CA ILE A 52 -19.06 -17.42 -30.38
C ILE A 52 -20.30 -18.21 -29.96
N SER A 53 -20.85 -17.91 -28.80
CA SER A 53 -22.06 -18.59 -28.32
C SER A 53 -23.33 -18.08 -29.01
N LYS A 54 -23.38 -16.78 -29.32
CA LYS A 54 -24.53 -16.14 -29.99
C LYS A 54 -24.07 -14.93 -30.81
N LEU A 55 -24.69 -14.71 -31.97
CA LEU A 55 -24.61 -13.49 -32.76
C LEU A 55 -26.03 -13.13 -33.20
N ASP A 56 -26.48 -11.91 -32.90
CA ASP A 56 -27.76 -11.38 -33.37
C ASP A 56 -27.59 -9.96 -33.94
N GLN A 57 -28.68 -9.23 -34.18
CA GLN A 57 -28.60 -7.89 -34.79
C GLN A 57 -28.02 -6.81 -33.87
N LYS A 58 -27.85 -7.10 -32.57
CA LYS A 58 -27.44 -6.12 -31.56
C LYS A 58 -26.30 -6.61 -30.68
N HIS A 59 -26.07 -7.92 -30.60
CA HIS A 59 -25.12 -8.50 -29.67
C HIS A 59 -24.30 -9.62 -30.31
N ILE A 60 -23.05 -9.73 -29.85
CA ILE A 60 -22.20 -10.90 -30.02
C ILE A 60 -21.71 -11.36 -28.64
N ASP A 61 -21.95 -12.63 -28.32
CA ASP A 61 -21.52 -13.27 -27.07
C ASP A 61 -20.39 -14.25 -27.39
N ILE A 62 -19.20 -13.92 -26.90
CA ILE A 62 -17.96 -14.69 -27.06
C ILE A 62 -17.65 -15.36 -25.72
N LYS A 63 -17.32 -16.65 -25.77
CA LYS A 63 -16.94 -17.46 -24.62
C LYS A 63 -15.52 -17.99 -24.76
N ASN A 64 -14.87 -18.18 -23.62
CA ASN A 64 -13.57 -18.83 -23.49
C ASN A 64 -12.51 -18.26 -24.44
N LEU A 65 -12.41 -16.92 -24.52
CA LEU A 65 -11.33 -16.30 -25.27
C LEU A 65 -10.02 -16.57 -24.55
N GLN A 66 -9.12 -17.30 -25.19
CA GLN A 66 -7.79 -17.60 -24.68
C GLN A 66 -6.73 -17.02 -25.62
N PHE A 67 -5.63 -16.53 -25.06
CA PHE A 67 -4.46 -16.09 -25.82
C PHE A 67 -3.21 -16.08 -24.92
N GLY A 68 -2.02 -16.15 -25.51
CA GLY A 68 -0.73 -16.23 -24.80
C GLY A 68 0.09 -17.46 -25.20
N GLU A 69 1.24 -17.65 -24.55
CA GLU A 69 2.12 -18.81 -24.77
C GLU A 69 2.16 -19.68 -23.51
N GLU A 70 2.36 -20.99 -23.65
CA GLU A 70 2.52 -21.87 -22.50
C GLU A 70 3.75 -21.48 -21.65
N PRO A 71 3.69 -21.65 -20.31
CA PRO A 71 2.62 -22.27 -19.54
C PRO A 71 1.46 -21.34 -19.15
N VAL A 72 1.49 -20.06 -19.57
CA VAL A 72 0.58 -19.03 -19.05
C VAL A 72 -0.26 -18.42 -20.17
N ARG A 73 -1.54 -18.82 -20.22
CA ARG A 73 -2.53 -18.23 -21.12
C ARG A 73 -3.50 -17.35 -20.36
N ILE A 74 -3.81 -16.17 -20.89
CA ILE A 74 -4.95 -15.39 -20.42
C ILE A 74 -6.21 -16.10 -20.88
N ASN A 75 -7.18 -16.25 -19.98
CA ASN A 75 -8.51 -16.74 -20.28
C ASN A 75 -9.54 -15.69 -19.89
N ILE A 76 -10.42 -15.36 -20.83
CA ILE A 76 -11.57 -14.49 -20.64
C ILE A 76 -12.83 -15.36 -20.82
N PRO A 77 -13.50 -15.75 -19.72
CA PRO A 77 -14.65 -16.64 -19.77
C PRO A 77 -15.78 -16.14 -20.67
N ARG A 78 -16.08 -14.84 -20.64
CA ARG A 78 -17.12 -14.25 -21.47
C ARG A 78 -16.83 -12.80 -21.83
N ILE A 79 -17.10 -12.47 -23.09
CA ILE A 79 -17.15 -11.11 -23.62
C ILE A 79 -18.49 -10.94 -24.33
N LEU A 80 -19.31 -10.01 -23.84
CA LEU A 80 -20.55 -9.61 -24.51
C LEU A 80 -20.31 -8.24 -25.13
N MET A 81 -20.39 -8.16 -26.45
CA MET A 81 -20.37 -6.87 -27.14
C MET A 81 -21.76 -6.51 -27.63
N THR A 82 -22.14 -5.27 -27.35
CA THR A 82 -23.38 -4.67 -27.83
C THR A 82 -23.05 -3.62 -28.88
N TYR A 83 -23.85 -3.59 -29.94
CA TYR A 83 -23.68 -2.66 -31.05
C TYR A 83 -25.04 -2.21 -31.61
N SER A 84 -25.01 -1.08 -32.30
CA SER A 84 -26.10 -0.60 -33.14
C SER A 84 -25.61 -0.45 -34.57
N ILE A 85 -26.51 -0.48 -35.56
CA ILE A 85 -26.13 -0.32 -36.97
C ILE A 85 -25.42 1.01 -37.20
N ASP A 86 -25.86 2.09 -36.55
CA ASP A 86 -25.24 3.41 -36.68
C ASP A 86 -23.85 3.45 -36.02
N ASP A 87 -23.66 2.77 -34.88
CA ASP A 87 -22.33 2.61 -34.28
C ASP A 87 -21.40 1.83 -35.20
N LEU A 88 -21.88 0.72 -35.80
CA LEU A 88 -21.09 -0.08 -36.72
C LEU A 88 -20.66 0.73 -37.95
N ARG A 89 -21.58 1.51 -38.55
CA ARG A 89 -21.27 2.41 -39.67
C ARG A 89 -20.24 3.48 -39.29
N ALA A 90 -20.31 3.98 -38.07
CA ALA A 90 -19.33 4.91 -37.51
C ALA A 90 -18.02 4.23 -37.07
N GLN A 91 -17.83 2.96 -37.44
CA GLN A 91 -16.70 2.13 -37.05
C GLN A 91 -16.48 2.06 -35.53
N ARG A 92 -17.55 1.81 -34.78
CA ARG A 92 -17.55 1.82 -33.32
C ARG A 92 -18.42 0.71 -32.73
N VAL A 93 -18.04 0.27 -31.53
CA VAL A 93 -18.83 -0.63 -30.69
C VAL A 93 -19.53 0.18 -29.59
N HIS A 94 -20.78 -0.16 -29.28
CA HIS A 94 -21.53 0.55 -28.26
C HIS A 94 -20.99 0.22 -26.86
N GLU A 95 -20.98 -1.05 -26.49
CA GLU A 95 -20.58 -1.52 -25.17
C GLU A 95 -19.83 -2.84 -25.26
N ILE A 96 -18.81 -3.01 -24.41
CA ILE A 96 -18.08 -4.26 -24.24
C ILE A 96 -18.12 -4.63 -22.76
N ASP A 97 -18.77 -5.76 -22.45
CA ASP A 97 -18.82 -6.36 -21.12
C ASP A 97 -17.85 -7.53 -21.06
N ILE A 98 -16.85 -7.44 -20.19
CA ILE A 98 -15.84 -8.47 -19.93
C ILE A 98 -16.15 -9.10 -18.57
N GLU A 99 -16.37 -10.41 -18.54
CA GLU A 99 -16.74 -11.15 -17.33
C GLU A 99 -15.72 -12.25 -17.04
N GLY A 100 -15.25 -12.31 -15.78
CA GLY A 100 -14.37 -13.39 -15.32
C GLY A 100 -12.90 -13.26 -15.72
N LEU A 101 -12.45 -12.10 -16.20
CA LEU A 101 -11.05 -11.87 -16.57
C LEU A 101 -10.16 -12.02 -15.33
N THR A 102 -9.16 -12.89 -15.41
CA THR A 102 -8.11 -12.96 -14.39
C THR A 102 -6.79 -12.52 -15.00
N LEU A 103 -6.23 -11.43 -14.47
CA LEU A 103 -4.90 -10.95 -14.82
C LEU A 103 -3.96 -11.18 -13.65
N THR A 104 -2.79 -11.75 -13.91
CA THR A 104 -1.74 -11.91 -12.91
C THR A 104 -0.52 -11.11 -13.35
N MET A 105 -0.08 -10.19 -12.51
CA MET A 105 1.18 -9.48 -12.68
C MET A 105 2.19 -10.08 -11.73
N ARG A 106 3.33 -10.57 -12.23
CA ARG A 106 4.39 -11.16 -11.40
C ARG A 106 5.63 -10.30 -11.45
N GLN A 107 6.27 -10.13 -10.31
CA GLN A 107 7.61 -9.57 -10.23
C GLN A 107 8.64 -10.65 -10.60
N THR A 108 9.45 -10.37 -11.61
CA THR A 108 10.56 -11.22 -12.08
C THR A 108 11.89 -10.51 -11.87
N GLU A 109 13.01 -11.20 -12.08
CA GLU A 109 14.35 -10.59 -12.05
C GLU A 109 14.54 -9.46 -13.08
N GLN A 110 13.75 -9.45 -14.16
CA GLN A 110 13.82 -8.45 -15.23
C GLN A 110 12.78 -7.32 -15.05
N GLY A 111 12.02 -7.36 -13.97
CA GLY A 111 10.95 -6.40 -13.65
C GLY A 111 9.56 -7.05 -13.64
N TRP A 112 8.53 -6.24 -13.82
CA TRP A 112 7.14 -6.70 -13.79
C TRP A 112 6.72 -7.33 -15.13
N ALA A 113 6.26 -8.57 -15.07
CA ALA A 113 5.66 -9.29 -16.19
C ALA A 113 4.14 -9.42 -15.96
N VAL A 114 3.38 -9.47 -17.05
CA VAL A 114 1.94 -9.76 -17.02
C VAL A 114 1.71 -11.09 -17.70
N ASP A 115 1.07 -12.01 -16.99
CA ASP A 115 0.73 -13.34 -17.48
C ASP A 115 0.05 -13.28 -18.86
N GLY A 116 0.57 -14.05 -19.84
CA GLY A 116 0.03 -14.13 -21.20
C GLY A 116 0.27 -12.91 -22.11
N ILE A 117 0.97 -11.86 -21.63
CA ILE A 117 1.40 -10.72 -22.44
C ILE A 117 2.92 -10.80 -22.60
N PRO A 118 3.47 -10.96 -23.83
CA PRO A 118 4.90 -11.04 -24.02
C PRO A 118 5.62 -9.77 -23.55
N GLU A 119 6.73 -9.94 -22.85
CA GLU A 119 7.55 -8.84 -22.34
C GLU A 119 7.97 -7.92 -23.49
N GLN A 120 7.54 -6.66 -23.43
CA GLN A 120 8.14 -5.64 -24.28
C GLN A 120 9.51 -5.32 -23.70
N LYS A 121 10.59 -5.70 -24.41
CA LYS A 121 11.96 -5.23 -24.11
C LYS A 121 11.90 -3.74 -23.80
N SER A 122 12.25 -3.37 -22.57
CA SER A 122 12.14 -2.01 -22.04
C SER A 122 13.14 -1.06 -22.71
N SER A 123 12.94 -0.74 -23.99
CA SER A 123 13.55 0.45 -24.58
C SER A 123 12.89 1.64 -23.91
N LYS A 124 13.65 2.45 -23.13
CA LYS A 124 13.30 3.80 -22.64
C LYS A 124 11.88 4.21 -23.05
N SER A 125 10.86 3.67 -22.36
CA SER A 125 9.52 3.68 -22.92
C SER A 125 9.03 5.10 -22.89
N ASN A 126 8.50 5.59 -24.03
CA ASN A 126 7.76 6.85 -24.04
C ASN A 126 6.82 6.88 -22.81
N PRO A 127 6.79 7.99 -22.05
CA PRO A 127 6.00 8.08 -20.83
C PRO A 127 4.56 7.65 -21.11
N LEU A 128 3.94 7.00 -20.13
CA LEU A 128 2.57 6.50 -20.22
C LEU A 128 1.67 7.64 -20.73
N ALA A 129 1.26 7.58 -21.99
CA ALA A 129 0.45 8.63 -22.57
C ALA A 129 -0.96 8.53 -21.99
N ILE A 130 -1.32 9.37 -21.04
CA ILE A 130 -2.70 9.45 -20.53
C ILE A 130 -3.53 10.23 -21.55
N PRO A 131 -4.70 9.74 -21.99
CA PRO A 131 -5.56 10.51 -22.88
C PRO A 131 -6.17 11.69 -22.10
N LEU A 132 -5.75 12.92 -22.39
CA LEU A 132 -6.17 14.13 -21.64
C LEU A 132 -7.21 15.00 -22.37
N SER A 133 -7.62 14.63 -23.59
CA SER A 133 -8.58 15.38 -24.39
C SER A 133 -9.79 14.54 -24.79
N LYS A 134 -10.97 15.18 -24.93
CA LYS A 134 -12.16 14.51 -25.48
C LYS A 134 -11.93 14.01 -26.91
N GLN A 135 -11.11 14.68 -27.71
CA GLN A 135 -10.80 14.23 -29.07
C GLN A 135 -9.98 12.93 -29.07
N ALA A 136 -9.01 12.80 -28.16
CA ALA A 136 -8.30 11.54 -27.95
C ALA A 136 -9.26 10.42 -27.47
N MET A 137 -10.23 10.76 -26.62
CA MET A 137 -11.24 9.80 -26.14
C MET A 137 -12.25 9.41 -27.22
N LYS A 138 -12.69 10.34 -28.08
CA LYS A 138 -13.57 10.08 -29.22
C LYS A 138 -12.94 9.19 -30.29
N SER A 139 -11.61 9.13 -30.36
CA SER A 139 -10.89 8.23 -31.26
C SER A 139 -10.95 6.76 -30.84
N LEU A 140 -11.43 6.47 -29.63
CA LEU A 140 -11.63 5.11 -29.17
C LEU A 140 -12.87 4.53 -29.86
N PRO A 141 -12.78 3.36 -30.51
CA PRO A 141 -13.87 2.72 -31.25
C PRO A 141 -14.87 2.03 -30.32
N LEU A 142 -15.10 2.57 -29.14
CA LEU A 142 -15.91 2.00 -28.07
C LEU A 142 -16.50 3.12 -27.21
N SER A 143 -17.79 3.01 -26.85
CA SER A 143 -18.46 4.01 -26.01
C SER A 143 -18.37 3.67 -24.53
N THR A 144 -18.57 2.40 -24.19
CA THR A 144 -18.51 1.89 -22.81
C THR A 144 -17.75 0.57 -22.74
N VAL A 145 -16.95 0.39 -21.69
CA VAL A 145 -16.37 -0.90 -21.32
C VAL A 145 -16.70 -1.19 -19.87
N LYS A 146 -17.29 -2.35 -19.59
CA LYS A 146 -17.49 -2.83 -18.22
C LYS A 146 -16.68 -4.08 -18.00
N ILE A 147 -16.07 -4.16 -16.83
CA ILE A 147 -15.35 -5.34 -16.34
C ILE A 147 -16.06 -5.78 -15.07
N LYS A 148 -16.51 -7.03 -15.02
CA LYS A 148 -17.29 -7.60 -13.91
C LYS A 148 -16.70 -8.93 -13.50
N ASN A 149 -16.85 -9.29 -12.22
CA ASN A 149 -16.44 -10.59 -11.67
C ASN A 149 -15.00 -10.97 -12.05
N SER A 150 -14.13 -9.97 -12.21
CA SER A 150 -12.78 -10.12 -12.72
C SER A 150 -11.80 -9.87 -11.58
N THR A 151 -10.55 -10.30 -11.74
CA THR A 151 -9.54 -10.19 -10.68
C THR A 151 -8.20 -9.79 -11.27
N LEU A 152 -7.55 -8.80 -10.65
CA LEU A 152 -6.14 -8.51 -10.83
C LEU A 152 -5.38 -9.06 -9.62
N LYS A 153 -4.47 -9.99 -9.86
CA LYS A 153 -3.50 -10.49 -8.89
C LYS A 153 -2.16 -9.87 -9.18
N ILE A 154 -1.51 -9.35 -8.15
CA ILE A 154 -0.16 -8.81 -8.20
C ILE A 154 0.68 -9.64 -7.23
N GLU A 155 1.66 -10.35 -7.76
CA GLU A 155 2.54 -11.25 -7.01
C GLU A 155 3.94 -10.64 -7.01
N ALA A 156 4.31 -10.03 -5.89
CA ALA A 156 5.63 -9.48 -5.62
C ALA A 156 6.46 -10.46 -4.79
N GLN A 157 7.78 -10.26 -4.72
CA GLN A 157 8.61 -11.00 -3.77
C GLN A 157 8.24 -10.72 -2.30
N SER A 158 7.73 -9.52 -2.04
CA SER A 158 7.33 -9.03 -0.72
C SER A 158 5.93 -9.49 -0.28
N GLY A 159 5.09 -9.96 -1.21
CA GLY A 159 3.71 -10.30 -0.90
C GLY A 159 2.80 -10.39 -2.12
N THR A 160 1.51 -10.59 -1.85
CA THR A 160 0.46 -10.68 -2.88
C THR A 160 -0.62 -9.62 -2.66
N LEU A 161 -1.14 -9.05 -3.74
CA LEU A 161 -2.26 -8.12 -3.75
C LEU A 161 -3.32 -8.62 -4.73
N THR A 162 -4.53 -8.85 -4.24
CA THR A 162 -5.69 -9.27 -5.01
C THR A 162 -6.71 -8.13 -5.04
N ILE A 163 -7.00 -7.65 -6.24
CA ILE A 163 -7.95 -6.57 -6.50
C ILE A 163 -9.08 -7.15 -7.35
N PRO A 164 -10.29 -7.32 -6.80
CA PRO A 164 -11.44 -7.64 -7.63
C PRO A 164 -11.76 -6.43 -8.53
N LEU A 165 -11.92 -6.67 -9.81
CA LEU A 165 -12.16 -5.67 -10.84
C LEU A 165 -13.65 -5.64 -11.17
N ASN A 166 -14.34 -4.66 -10.59
CA ASN A 166 -15.68 -4.24 -11.01
C ASN A 166 -15.59 -2.78 -11.48
N MET A 167 -15.35 -2.60 -12.78
CA MET A 167 -15.03 -1.31 -13.36
C MET A 167 -15.97 -0.96 -14.50
N SER A 168 -16.29 0.32 -14.66
CA SER A 168 -17.00 0.85 -15.81
C SER A 168 -16.26 2.06 -16.36
N PHE A 169 -15.95 2.03 -17.64
CA PHE A 169 -15.27 3.10 -18.36
C PHE A 169 -16.19 3.63 -19.45
N GLN A 170 -16.54 4.91 -19.36
CA GLN A 170 -17.31 5.63 -20.36
C GLN A 170 -16.40 6.59 -21.11
N THR A 171 -16.43 6.57 -22.43
CA THR A 171 -15.59 7.42 -23.28
C THR A 171 -16.32 8.63 -23.85
N GLN A 172 -17.66 8.61 -23.83
CA GLN A 172 -18.52 9.60 -24.48
C GLN A 172 -19.01 10.68 -23.49
N ASN A 173 -19.31 11.87 -24.02
CA ASN A 173 -19.78 13.06 -23.31
C ASN A 173 -18.82 13.57 -22.22
N LYS A 174 -18.77 12.87 -21.08
CA LYS A 174 -17.90 13.14 -19.94
C LYS A 174 -17.14 11.86 -19.61
N PRO A 175 -15.95 11.66 -20.20
CA PRO A 175 -15.17 10.47 -19.97
C PRO A 175 -14.98 10.20 -18.48
N SER A 176 -15.32 9.00 -18.05
CA SER A 176 -15.29 8.63 -16.64
C SER A 176 -14.88 7.17 -16.48
N LEU A 177 -14.20 6.90 -15.38
CA LEU A 177 -13.88 5.56 -14.91
C LEU A 177 -14.40 5.43 -13.49
N SER A 178 -15.27 4.45 -13.26
CA SER A 178 -15.72 4.07 -11.93
C SER A 178 -15.19 2.69 -11.58
N PHE A 179 -14.85 2.53 -10.31
CA PHE A 179 -14.50 1.29 -9.66
C PHE A 179 -15.48 1.12 -8.50
N GLU A 180 -16.31 0.09 -8.56
CA GLU A 180 -17.34 -0.19 -7.56
C GLU A 180 -16.79 -1.00 -6.39
N GLN A 181 -17.48 -0.94 -5.24
CA GLN A 181 -17.09 -1.58 -3.98
C GLN A 181 -16.63 -3.03 -4.20
N ALA A 182 -15.32 -3.22 -4.10
CA ALA A 182 -14.67 -4.50 -4.17
C ALA A 182 -13.76 -4.67 -2.96
N LEU A 183 -13.90 -5.83 -2.30
CA LEU A 183 -13.05 -6.23 -1.19
C LEU A 183 -11.64 -6.52 -1.71
N MET A 184 -10.74 -5.56 -1.55
CA MET A 184 -9.32 -5.76 -1.84
C MET A 184 -8.67 -6.54 -0.70
N GLN A 185 -7.67 -7.35 -1.05
CA GLN A 185 -6.89 -8.08 -0.07
C GLN A 185 -5.42 -8.01 -0.43
N ALA A 186 -4.58 -7.62 0.52
CA ALA A 186 -3.14 -7.68 0.43
C ALA A 186 -2.59 -8.56 1.55
N SER A 187 -1.51 -9.28 1.26
CA SER A 187 -0.80 -10.08 2.26
C SER A 187 0.69 -10.05 2.02
N ALA A 188 1.46 -9.85 3.07
CA ALA A 188 2.92 -9.79 3.06
C ALA A 188 3.40 -10.21 4.44
N GLU A 189 4.29 -11.20 4.54
CA GLU A 189 5.00 -11.64 5.78
C GLU A 189 4.39 -11.16 7.12
N GLY A 190 3.40 -11.90 7.64
CA GLY A 190 2.72 -11.58 8.91
C GLY A 190 1.67 -10.47 8.84
N LEU A 191 1.67 -9.63 7.81
CA LEU A 191 0.69 -8.59 7.53
C LEU A 191 -0.41 -9.08 6.58
N ARG A 192 -1.66 -8.81 6.95
CA ARG A 192 -2.84 -8.97 6.10
C ARG A 192 -3.64 -7.67 6.13
N VAL A 193 -4.02 -7.19 4.96
CA VAL A 193 -4.83 -5.97 4.80
C VAL A 193 -6.04 -6.29 3.95
N SER A 194 -7.22 -5.88 4.39
CA SER A 194 -8.43 -5.95 3.57
C SER A 194 -9.27 -4.70 3.71
N GLY A 195 -10.06 -4.38 2.70
CA GLY A 195 -10.99 -3.26 2.76
C GLY A 195 -11.81 -3.11 1.49
N GLU A 196 -12.99 -2.51 1.63
CA GLU A 196 -13.90 -2.25 0.51
C GLU A 196 -13.54 -0.96 -0.19
N SER A 197 -13.11 -1.05 -1.44
CA SER A 197 -12.64 0.11 -2.19
C SER A 197 -13.63 0.60 -3.23
N LYS A 198 -13.76 1.91 -3.35
CA LYS A 198 -14.49 2.57 -4.43
C LYS A 198 -13.69 3.73 -4.97
N ALA A 199 -13.79 3.96 -6.27
CA ALA A 199 -13.21 5.14 -6.89
C ALA A 199 -14.07 5.63 -8.05
N THR A 200 -14.04 6.93 -8.29
CA THR A 200 -14.67 7.54 -9.46
C THR A 200 -13.80 8.67 -9.92
N ILE A 201 -13.31 8.58 -11.16
CA ILE A 201 -12.50 9.61 -11.81
C ILE A 201 -13.16 10.03 -13.12
N SER A 202 -13.02 11.31 -13.45
CA SER A 202 -13.54 11.86 -14.70
C SER A 202 -12.55 12.84 -15.31
N LEU A 203 -12.64 13.01 -16.63
CA LEU A 203 -11.80 13.94 -17.34
C LEU A 203 -12.27 15.39 -17.13
N GLU A 204 -11.43 16.21 -16.51
CA GLU A 204 -11.55 17.66 -16.41
C GLU A 204 -10.84 18.32 -17.61
N GLU A 205 -11.57 18.50 -18.70
CA GLU A 205 -11.00 18.93 -19.99
C GLU A 205 -10.30 20.29 -19.94
N GLU A 206 -10.89 21.28 -19.27
CA GLU A 206 -10.30 22.62 -19.12
C GLU A 206 -8.94 22.58 -18.42
N LYS A 207 -8.74 21.59 -17.54
CA LYS A 207 -7.51 21.39 -16.77
C LYS A 207 -6.60 20.33 -17.38
N GLN A 208 -6.99 19.70 -18.50
CA GLN A 208 -6.28 18.60 -19.14
C GLN A 208 -5.84 17.52 -18.14
N ARG A 209 -6.77 17.11 -17.28
CA ARG A 209 -6.50 16.29 -16.09
C ARG A 209 -7.62 15.30 -15.83
N TRP A 210 -7.29 14.05 -15.51
CA TRP A 210 -8.22 13.16 -14.83
C TRP A 210 -8.24 13.48 -13.36
N ALA A 211 -9.43 13.62 -12.77
CA ALA A 211 -9.56 13.86 -11.34
C ALA A 211 -10.80 13.19 -10.78
N GLY A 212 -10.75 12.87 -9.49
CA GLY A 212 -11.88 12.25 -8.82
C GLY A 212 -11.59 11.89 -7.37
N THR A 213 -12.48 11.10 -6.81
CA THR A 213 -12.44 10.67 -5.40
C THR A 213 -12.28 9.18 -5.30
N TRP A 214 -11.64 8.73 -4.23
CA TRP A 214 -11.55 7.33 -3.88
C TRP A 214 -11.77 7.16 -2.38
N GLY A 215 -12.12 5.95 -1.97
CA GLY A 215 -12.22 5.59 -0.57
C GLY A 215 -12.07 4.10 -0.35
N ILE A 216 -11.58 3.74 0.82
CA ILE A 216 -11.52 2.38 1.34
C ILE A 216 -12.27 2.39 2.67
N GLN A 217 -13.37 1.65 2.75
CA GLN A 217 -14.14 1.45 3.97
C GLN A 217 -13.78 0.11 4.60
N ASP A 218 -14.07 -0.02 5.89
CA ASP A 218 -13.82 -1.24 6.66
C ASP A 218 -12.40 -1.78 6.46
N LEU A 219 -11.41 -0.87 6.50
CA LEU A 219 -10.01 -1.27 6.41
C LEU A 219 -9.66 -2.05 7.68
N GLU A 220 -9.31 -3.31 7.48
CA GLU A 220 -8.81 -4.19 8.51
C GLU A 220 -7.34 -4.49 8.21
N VAL A 221 -6.50 -4.29 9.23
CA VAL A 221 -5.07 -4.61 9.18
C VAL A 221 -4.81 -5.59 10.31
N VAL A 222 -4.29 -6.77 9.97
CA VAL A 222 -3.87 -7.78 10.93
C VAL A 222 -2.38 -7.97 10.77
N GLN A 223 -1.62 -7.78 11.84
CA GLN A 223 -0.18 -7.93 11.84
C GLN A 223 0.24 -8.97 12.89
N ASN A 224 0.91 -10.03 12.45
CA ASN A 224 1.35 -11.15 13.27
C ASN A 224 0.22 -11.77 14.12
N GLY A 225 -1.01 -11.77 13.58
CA GLY A 225 -2.21 -12.27 14.26
C GLY A 225 -2.94 -11.24 15.10
N GLU A 226 -2.35 -10.07 15.36
CA GLU A 226 -2.97 -8.99 16.13
C GLU A 226 -3.72 -8.00 15.22
N PRO A 227 -5.03 -7.79 15.42
CA PRO A 227 -5.79 -6.82 14.64
C PRO A 227 -5.48 -5.39 15.10
N MET A 228 -5.23 -4.51 14.13
CA MET A 228 -5.19 -3.07 14.36
C MET A 228 -6.59 -2.47 14.38
N PRO A 229 -6.76 -1.25 14.94
CA PRO A 229 -8.02 -0.53 14.85
C PRO A 229 -8.53 -0.42 13.42
N LYS A 230 -9.82 -0.70 13.23
CA LYS A 230 -10.47 -0.50 11.94
C LYS A 230 -10.33 0.93 11.48
N ALA A 231 -10.15 1.12 10.18
CA ALA A 231 -9.97 2.45 9.61
C ALA A 231 -10.80 2.66 8.34
N ALA A 232 -11.01 3.93 8.01
CA ALA A 232 -11.49 4.34 6.71
C ALA A 232 -10.48 5.28 6.07
N LEU A 233 -10.21 5.05 4.78
CA LEU A 233 -9.43 5.95 3.96
C LEU A 233 -10.35 6.67 2.99
N THR A 234 -10.16 7.97 2.82
CA THR A 234 -10.87 8.75 1.80
C THR A 234 -9.92 9.75 1.19
N GLY A 235 -10.13 10.08 -0.08
CA GLY A 235 -9.15 10.90 -0.78
C GLY A 235 -9.54 11.32 -2.17
N THR A 236 -8.59 11.98 -2.82
CA THR A 236 -8.67 12.37 -4.22
C THR A 236 -7.56 11.70 -5.02
N LEU A 237 -7.85 11.44 -6.29
CA LEU A 237 -6.87 10.96 -7.25
C LEU A 237 -6.88 11.91 -8.44
N SER A 238 -5.72 12.26 -8.95
CA SER A 238 -5.60 13.01 -10.19
C SER A 238 -4.41 12.58 -11.03
N ALA A 239 -4.55 12.61 -12.34
CA ALA A 239 -3.47 12.35 -13.28
C ALA A 239 -3.53 13.32 -14.46
N ASP A 240 -2.42 13.99 -14.74
CA ASP A 240 -2.27 14.92 -15.87
C ASP A 240 -1.11 14.46 -16.76
N LYS A 241 -0.46 15.37 -17.49
CA LYS A 241 0.70 15.04 -18.34
C LYS A 241 2.00 14.85 -17.54
N GLU A 242 2.07 15.37 -16.33
CA GLU A 242 3.29 15.45 -15.52
C GLU A 242 3.36 14.30 -14.53
N ALA A 243 2.26 14.04 -13.81
CA ALA A 243 2.27 13.07 -12.73
C ALA A 243 0.89 12.46 -12.43
N LEU A 244 0.93 11.29 -11.80
CA LEU A 244 -0.17 10.75 -11.00
C LEU A 244 -0.01 11.23 -9.55
N LYS A 245 -1.09 11.76 -8.96
CA LYS A 245 -1.16 12.19 -7.56
C LYS A 245 -2.34 11.51 -6.88
N ILE A 246 -2.09 10.87 -5.75
CA ILE A 246 -3.12 10.26 -4.90
C ILE A 246 -2.99 10.89 -3.52
N GLN A 247 -4.03 11.58 -3.09
CA GLN A 247 -4.11 12.20 -1.78
C GLN A 247 -5.14 11.47 -0.96
N GLY A 248 -4.86 11.23 0.31
CA GLY A 248 -5.77 10.54 1.21
C GLY A 248 -5.67 11.01 2.64
N LYS A 249 -6.70 10.69 3.42
CA LYS A 249 -6.72 10.78 4.87
C LYS A 249 -7.12 9.42 5.43
N VAL A 250 -6.42 8.98 6.46
CA VAL A 250 -6.81 7.84 7.29
C VAL A 250 -7.51 8.37 8.53
N ASN A 251 -8.62 7.74 8.90
CA ASN A 251 -9.28 7.93 10.18
C ASN A 251 -9.58 6.54 10.75
N CYS A 252 -9.02 6.22 11.91
CA CYS A 252 -9.43 5.03 12.64
C CYS A 252 -10.80 5.22 13.28
N GLU A 253 -11.47 4.10 13.55
CA GLU A 253 -12.66 4.04 14.39
C GLU A 253 -12.40 4.74 15.74
N ASN A 254 -13.43 5.40 16.29
CA ASN A 254 -13.33 6.21 17.50
C ASN A 254 -12.29 7.36 17.44
N LYS A 255 -11.79 7.71 16.24
CA LYS A 255 -10.80 8.78 16.00
C LYS A 255 -9.49 8.58 16.76
N ILE A 256 -9.15 7.34 17.10
CA ILE A 256 -7.97 7.05 17.90
C ILE A 256 -6.67 7.21 17.10
N CYS A 257 -6.75 7.08 15.76
CA CYS A 257 -5.67 7.39 14.85
C CYS A 257 -6.14 8.30 13.70
N SER A 258 -5.22 9.10 13.17
CA SER A 258 -5.44 9.93 11.99
C SER A 258 -4.14 10.25 11.27
N GLY A 259 -4.24 10.62 9.99
CA GLY A 259 -3.11 11.12 9.21
C GLY A 259 -3.53 11.44 7.79
N GLY A 260 -2.80 12.35 7.14
CA GLY A 260 -2.91 12.66 5.73
C GLY A 260 -1.75 12.08 4.95
N PHE A 261 -1.96 11.71 3.69
CA PHE A 261 -0.85 11.32 2.83
C PHE A 261 -1.05 11.81 1.40
N THR A 262 0.07 11.96 0.70
CA THR A 262 0.13 12.29 -0.72
C THR A 262 1.18 11.41 -1.41
N TYR A 263 0.73 10.49 -2.24
CA TYR A 263 1.57 9.77 -3.18
C TYR A 263 1.68 10.56 -4.48
N THR A 264 2.90 10.72 -4.99
CA THR A 264 3.19 11.37 -6.27
C THR A 264 4.09 10.47 -7.10
N TYR A 265 3.68 10.21 -8.34
CA TYR A 265 4.44 9.46 -9.34
C TYR A 265 4.64 10.32 -10.59
N PRO A 266 5.82 10.94 -10.75
CA PRO A 266 6.15 11.70 -11.95
C PRO A 266 6.37 10.77 -13.14
N PHE A 267 5.72 11.03 -14.28
CA PHE A 267 5.85 10.15 -15.45
C PHE A 267 7.18 10.29 -16.17
N ALA A 268 7.77 11.49 -16.16
CA ALA A 268 9.05 11.77 -16.82
C ALA A 268 10.27 11.33 -15.98
N GLU A 269 10.13 11.32 -14.65
CA GLU A 269 11.18 11.01 -13.68
C GLU A 269 10.64 10.03 -12.61
N PRO A 270 10.34 8.76 -12.97
CA PRO A 270 9.76 7.78 -12.04
C PRO A 270 10.61 7.54 -10.78
N GLU A 271 11.92 7.75 -10.85
CA GLU A 271 12.85 7.65 -9.74
C GLU A 271 12.62 8.72 -8.65
N LYS A 272 11.85 9.77 -8.96
CA LYS A 272 11.42 10.81 -8.00
C LYS A 272 10.07 10.50 -7.36
N ALA A 273 9.51 9.31 -7.55
CA ALA A 273 8.28 8.90 -6.89
C ALA A 273 8.41 9.01 -5.35
N SER A 274 7.39 9.55 -4.70
CA SER A 274 7.43 9.82 -3.26
C SER A 274 6.07 9.66 -2.60
N LEU A 275 6.07 9.22 -1.35
CA LEU A 275 4.94 9.26 -0.44
C LEU A 275 5.22 10.30 0.66
N VAL A 276 4.42 11.34 0.72
CA VAL A 276 4.43 12.31 1.82
C VAL A 276 3.36 11.90 2.81
N MET A 277 3.70 11.82 4.09
CA MET A 277 2.81 11.56 5.20
C MET A 277 2.78 12.81 6.09
N ASP A 278 1.59 13.26 6.46
CA ASP A 278 1.36 14.51 7.20
C ASP A 278 0.47 14.23 8.42
N ASP A 279 0.92 14.65 9.60
CA ASP A 279 0.20 14.63 10.89
C ASP A 279 -0.36 13.25 11.30
N PHE A 280 0.38 12.19 10.91
CA PHE A 280 0.69 11.02 11.73
C PHE A 280 0.30 11.04 13.22
N SER A 281 -0.78 10.41 13.68
CA SER A 281 -1.02 10.19 15.12
C SER A 281 -1.79 8.92 15.44
N MET A 282 -1.42 8.23 16.53
CA MET A 282 -2.15 7.07 17.07
C MET A 282 -1.87 6.84 18.57
N PRO A 283 -2.67 6.02 19.28
CA PRO A 283 -2.45 5.72 20.67
C PRO A 283 -1.24 4.80 20.84
N TRP A 284 -0.46 4.98 21.89
CA TRP A 284 0.70 4.16 22.19
C TRP A 284 1.01 4.15 23.69
N HIS A 285 0.96 2.97 24.31
CA HIS A 285 1.03 2.75 25.77
C HIS A 285 0.26 3.79 26.59
N GLU A 286 -1.06 3.88 26.37
CA GLU A 286 -2.00 4.84 27.00
C GLU A 286 -1.76 6.33 26.67
N GLY A 287 -0.65 6.65 26.03
CA GLY A 287 -0.33 7.97 25.49
C GLY A 287 -0.61 8.06 24.00
N THR A 288 0.15 8.94 23.34
CA THR A 288 0.05 9.14 21.89
C THR A 288 1.45 9.18 21.29
N VAL A 289 1.62 8.48 20.16
CA VAL A 289 2.78 8.63 19.29
C VAL A 289 2.34 9.35 18.02
N SER A 290 3.16 10.31 17.57
CA SER A 290 2.85 11.13 16.41
C SER A 290 4.08 11.49 15.61
N THR A 291 3.89 11.86 14.35
CA THR A 291 4.93 12.42 13.48
C THR A 291 4.29 13.55 12.67
N ALA A 292 5.07 14.61 12.41
CA ALA A 292 4.59 15.76 11.64
C ALA A 292 4.61 15.40 10.15
N LYS A 293 5.67 15.77 9.43
CA LYS A 293 5.82 15.47 8.01
C LYS A 293 6.91 14.45 7.78
N VAL A 294 6.60 13.38 7.05
CA VAL A 294 7.57 12.36 6.59
C VAL A 294 7.54 12.31 5.08
N ILE A 295 8.71 12.39 4.45
CA ILE A 295 8.84 12.25 2.99
C ILE A 295 9.56 10.93 2.74
N VAL A 296 8.81 9.95 2.24
CA VAL A 296 9.32 8.62 1.90
C VAL A 296 9.62 8.61 0.40
N PRO A 297 10.90 8.59 -0.02
CA PRO A 297 11.25 8.32 -1.41
C PRO A 297 10.84 6.87 -1.72
N LEU A 298 10.14 6.61 -2.82
CA LEU A 298 9.71 5.25 -3.19
C LEU A 298 10.62 4.60 -4.22
N ALA A 299 11.53 5.39 -4.79
CA ALA A 299 12.53 4.96 -5.74
C ALA A 299 13.87 5.66 -5.46
N GLY A 300 14.94 5.15 -6.07
CA GLY A 300 16.26 5.77 -6.01
C GLY A 300 17.08 5.46 -4.74
N GLY A 301 16.61 4.55 -3.88
CA GLY A 301 17.42 3.97 -2.79
C GLY A 301 18.00 5.00 -1.81
N LYS A 302 17.18 5.94 -1.34
CA LYS A 302 17.60 6.96 -0.37
C LYS A 302 17.01 6.69 1.01
N ASP A 303 17.82 6.93 2.03
CA ASP A 303 17.38 6.99 3.41
C ASP A 303 16.32 8.09 3.59
N TYR A 304 15.40 7.89 4.54
CA TYR A 304 14.50 8.96 4.99
C TYR A 304 14.49 9.05 6.52
N ASN A 305 14.29 10.28 7.00
CA ASN A 305 14.34 10.61 8.40
C ASN A 305 13.02 11.24 8.85
N PHE A 306 12.62 10.93 10.09
CA PHE A 306 11.48 11.59 10.73
C PHE A 306 11.65 11.61 12.24
N ILE A 307 10.82 12.40 12.92
CA ILE A 307 10.83 12.52 14.37
C ILE A 307 9.50 11.99 14.90
N LEU A 308 9.58 10.96 15.74
CA LEU A 308 8.46 10.52 16.56
C LEU A 308 8.35 11.43 17.77
N SER A 309 7.16 11.98 17.99
CA SER A 309 6.79 12.73 19.19
C SER A 309 5.90 11.86 20.05
N ILE A 310 6.40 11.50 21.23
CA ILE A 310 5.69 10.70 22.23
C ILE A 310 5.14 11.65 23.28
N ARG A 311 3.86 11.48 23.64
CA ARG A 311 3.19 12.26 24.67
C ARG A 311 2.51 11.34 25.66
N LYS A 312 2.76 11.57 26.95
CA LYS A 312 2.09 10.91 28.07
C LYS A 312 2.10 9.37 27.99
N ALA A 313 3.17 8.77 27.49
CA ALA A 313 3.29 7.30 27.48
C ALA A 313 3.42 6.77 28.92
N SER A 314 2.59 5.80 29.29
CA SER A 314 2.55 5.24 30.64
C SER A 314 3.82 4.47 30.97
N ILE A 315 4.55 4.91 32.00
CA ILE A 315 5.78 4.22 32.44
C ILE A 315 5.43 2.82 32.96
N ALA A 316 4.30 2.69 33.67
CA ALA A 316 3.80 1.41 34.15
C ALA A 316 3.64 0.40 33.01
N LYS A 317 3.01 0.82 31.91
CA LYS A 317 2.75 -0.05 30.77
C LYS A 317 4.03 -0.46 30.05
N LEU A 318 4.95 0.50 29.83
CA LEU A 318 6.26 0.22 29.25
C LEU A 318 7.07 -0.78 30.09
N MET A 319 7.06 -0.64 31.42
CA MET A 319 7.75 -1.58 32.32
C MET A 319 7.08 -2.96 32.31
N GLN A 320 5.75 -3.02 32.25
CA GLN A 320 5.02 -4.27 32.15
C GLN A 320 5.43 -5.07 30.91
N ASP A 321 5.57 -4.38 29.78
CA ASP A 321 5.85 -5.05 28.52
C ASP A 321 7.31 -5.56 28.44
N VAL A 322 8.26 -4.88 29.11
CA VAL A 322 9.68 -5.27 29.15
C VAL A 322 10.00 -6.29 30.25
N THR A 323 9.35 -6.17 31.42
CA THR A 323 9.76 -6.89 32.64
C THR A 323 8.65 -7.74 33.26
N GLY A 324 7.45 -7.77 32.66
CA GLY A 324 6.27 -8.36 33.26
C GLY A 324 5.81 -7.56 34.50
N GLU A 325 5.23 -8.25 35.49
CA GLU A 325 4.74 -7.59 36.72
C GLU A 325 5.85 -7.26 37.74
N ASN A 326 7.12 -7.51 37.39
CA ASN A 326 8.22 -7.41 38.31
C ASN A 326 8.59 -5.95 38.64
N VAL A 327 8.40 -5.02 37.71
CA VAL A 327 8.73 -3.60 37.92
C VAL A 327 7.46 -2.78 37.94
N LYS A 328 7.24 -2.03 39.02
CA LYS A 328 6.11 -1.11 39.16
C LYS A 328 6.61 0.31 39.05
N ALA A 329 5.93 1.12 38.26
CA ALA A 329 6.27 2.53 38.10
C ALA A 329 5.01 3.37 38.01
N THR A 330 5.10 4.64 38.44
CA THR A 330 4.05 5.64 38.23
C THR A 330 4.54 6.72 37.27
N GLY A 331 3.61 7.53 36.75
CA GLY A 331 3.90 8.68 35.88
C GLY A 331 3.89 8.34 34.39
N THR A 332 4.16 9.36 33.58
CA THR A 332 4.15 9.28 32.12
C THR A 332 5.40 9.91 31.51
N LEU A 333 5.80 9.48 30.33
CA LEU A 333 6.94 10.00 29.58
C LEU A 333 6.49 10.78 28.34
N SER A 334 7.15 11.90 28.08
CA SER A 334 7.00 12.66 26.84
C SER A 334 8.37 13.04 26.25
N GLY A 335 8.42 13.17 24.93
CA GLY A 335 9.63 13.63 24.25
C GLY A 335 9.68 13.27 22.78
N LYS A 336 10.89 13.24 22.22
CA LYS A 336 11.12 13.10 20.77
C LYS A 336 12.21 12.10 20.46
N ILE A 337 11.96 11.26 19.46
CA ILE A 337 12.87 10.21 19.01
C ILE A 337 13.08 10.35 17.50
N PRO A 338 14.28 10.74 17.03
CA PRO A 338 14.61 10.71 15.62
C PRO A 338 14.76 9.27 15.12
N VAL A 339 14.21 8.98 13.94
CA VAL A 339 14.28 7.68 13.28
C VAL A 339 14.79 7.88 11.85
N THR A 340 15.69 7.01 11.42
CA THR A 340 16.20 6.90 10.05
C THR A 340 15.81 5.53 9.51
N ILE A 341 15.23 5.48 8.31
CA ILE A 341 14.97 4.24 7.58
C ILE A 341 15.86 4.22 6.35
N LYS A 342 16.51 3.09 6.12
CA LYS A 342 17.36 2.82 4.96
C LYS A 342 16.60 2.13 3.84
N PRO A 343 17.12 2.14 2.60
CA PRO A 343 16.51 1.50 1.43
C PRO A 343 16.26 0.00 1.55
N ASP A 344 17.09 -0.69 2.33
CA ASP A 344 16.97 -2.13 2.61
C ASP A 344 15.89 -2.42 3.67
N GLY A 345 15.20 -1.37 4.15
CA GLY A 345 14.20 -1.47 5.19
C GLY A 345 14.76 -1.53 6.61
N THR A 346 16.08 -1.57 6.77
CA THR A 346 16.69 -1.45 8.11
C THR A 346 16.47 -0.05 8.64
N PHE A 347 16.34 0.07 9.96
CA PHE A 347 16.12 1.35 10.62
C PHE A 347 17.26 1.63 11.61
N SER A 348 17.39 2.89 12.01
CA SER A 348 18.17 3.24 13.18
C SER A 348 17.54 4.39 13.94
N ILE A 349 17.67 4.34 15.26
CA ILE A 349 17.21 5.39 16.16
C ILE A 349 18.37 6.35 16.41
N GLY A 350 18.10 7.65 16.27
CA GLY A 350 19.04 8.73 16.51
C GLY A 350 19.10 9.15 17.98
N LYS A 351 19.69 10.33 18.21
CA LYS A 351 19.75 10.95 19.55
C LYS A 351 18.39 11.55 19.92
N GLY A 352 17.64 10.85 20.75
CA GLY A 352 16.31 11.24 21.24
C GLY A 352 16.29 11.31 22.77
N SER A 353 15.22 11.90 23.31
CA SER A 353 15.02 11.99 24.75
C SER A 353 13.55 11.88 25.12
N LEU A 354 13.25 11.10 26.14
CA LEU A 354 11.97 11.03 26.83
C LEU A 354 12.17 11.41 28.30
N THR A 355 11.31 12.25 28.84
CA THR A 355 11.40 12.67 30.25
C THR A 355 10.06 12.48 30.93
N ALA A 356 10.08 12.10 32.20
CA ALA A 356 8.87 11.96 32.99
C ALA A 356 8.20 13.32 33.12
N ASP A 357 6.89 13.36 32.84
CA ASP A 357 6.09 14.58 32.89
C ASP A 357 5.96 15.10 34.34
N THR A 358 6.03 14.19 35.31
CA THR A 358 5.98 14.47 36.75
C THR A 358 6.88 13.54 37.55
N PRO A 359 7.29 13.92 38.77
CA PRO A 359 7.85 12.99 39.76
C PRO A 359 6.95 11.78 40.02
N GLY A 360 7.54 10.68 40.50
CA GLY A 360 6.81 9.44 40.74
C GLY A 360 7.60 8.41 41.53
N ILE A 361 7.12 7.16 41.49
CA ILE A 361 7.69 6.03 42.22
C ILE A 361 8.10 4.95 41.22
N LEU A 362 9.29 4.40 41.39
CA LEU A 362 9.79 3.20 40.71
C LEU A 362 10.10 2.15 41.78
N SER A 363 9.54 0.96 41.63
CA SER A 363 9.76 -0.18 42.52
C SER A 363 10.24 -1.35 41.70
N MET A 364 11.47 -1.77 41.98
CA MET A 364 12.16 -2.85 41.31
C MET A 364 12.73 -3.79 42.38
N PRO A 365 12.20 -5.02 42.51
CA PRO A 365 12.69 -5.99 43.46
C PRO A 365 14.17 -6.30 43.22
N GLY A 366 14.97 -6.44 44.28
CA GLY A 366 16.41 -6.70 44.13
C GLY A 366 16.75 -7.95 43.30
N GLN A 367 15.81 -8.91 43.20
CA GLN A 367 15.92 -10.15 42.45
C GLN A 367 16.03 -9.94 40.93
N VAL A 368 15.49 -8.84 40.40
CA VAL A 368 15.54 -8.54 38.95
C VAL A 368 16.76 -7.73 38.53
N ILE A 369 17.57 -7.27 39.49
CA ILE A 369 18.79 -6.52 39.22
C ILE A 369 19.97 -7.50 39.34
N PRO A 370 20.63 -7.91 38.24
CA PRO A 370 21.78 -8.82 38.31
C PRO A 370 23.04 -8.09 38.83
N GLY A 371 23.98 -8.84 39.41
CA GLY A 371 25.28 -8.31 39.89
C GLY A 371 25.62 -8.69 41.33
N SER A 372 26.87 -8.52 41.73
CA SER A 372 27.38 -8.81 43.08
C SER A 372 28.20 -7.64 43.63
N GLY A 373 28.35 -7.60 44.95
CA GLY A 373 29.11 -6.57 45.66
C GLY A 373 28.25 -5.48 46.33
N ALA A 374 28.84 -4.80 47.32
CA ALA A 374 28.14 -3.86 48.21
C ALA A 374 27.46 -2.68 47.48
N GLN A 375 28.03 -2.21 46.38
CA GLN A 375 27.42 -1.13 45.58
C GLN A 375 26.14 -1.59 44.87
N MET A 376 26.09 -2.84 44.44
CA MET A 376 24.89 -3.42 43.82
C MET A 376 23.82 -3.75 44.86
N GLU A 377 24.21 -4.22 46.05
CA GLU A 377 23.28 -4.37 47.19
C GLU A 377 22.63 -3.03 47.53
N LEU A 378 23.42 -1.96 47.68
CA LEU A 378 22.89 -0.62 47.90
C LEU A 378 21.96 -0.16 46.76
N THR A 379 22.30 -0.47 45.50
CA THR A 379 21.44 -0.11 44.36
C THR A 379 20.11 -0.85 44.40
N ARG A 380 20.10 -2.14 44.79
CA ARG A 380 18.88 -2.92 44.97
C ARG A 380 18.01 -2.31 46.06
N ASP A 381 18.58 -2.05 47.23
CA ASP A 381 17.86 -1.43 48.36
C ASP A 381 17.23 -0.10 47.95
N ILE A 382 17.98 0.75 47.24
CA ILE A 382 17.49 2.04 46.74
C ILE A 382 16.31 1.84 45.78
N LEU A 383 16.39 0.90 44.85
CA LEU A 383 15.38 0.70 43.80
C LEU A 383 14.14 -0.09 44.25
N GLU A 384 14.14 -0.71 45.43
CA GLU A 384 12.94 -1.37 45.98
C GLU A 384 11.73 -0.43 46.05
N GLN A 385 11.96 0.83 46.42
CA GLN A 385 10.94 1.87 46.46
C GLN A 385 11.56 3.26 46.24
N PHE A 386 11.93 3.54 45.00
CA PHE A 386 12.60 4.76 44.61
C PHE A 386 11.59 5.87 44.25
N ASN A 387 11.59 6.96 45.02
CA ASN A 387 10.84 8.16 44.70
C ASN A 387 11.69 9.03 43.78
N TYR A 388 11.40 9.02 42.48
CA TYR A 388 12.14 9.81 41.51
C TYR A 388 11.53 11.22 41.38
N SER A 389 12.40 12.22 41.41
CA SER A 389 12.11 13.61 41.06
C SER A 389 12.38 13.91 39.59
N LEU A 390 13.33 13.17 38.99
CA LEU A 390 13.65 13.17 37.57
C LEU A 390 13.78 11.73 37.10
N LEU A 391 13.14 11.41 35.98
CA LEU A 391 13.42 10.24 35.17
C LEU A 391 13.57 10.72 33.72
N SER A 392 14.73 10.48 33.13
CA SER A 392 15.00 10.81 31.73
C SER A 392 15.63 9.62 31.02
N LEU A 393 15.17 9.32 29.83
CA LEU A 393 15.69 8.30 28.93
C LEU A 393 16.26 9.01 27.72
N THR A 394 17.51 8.74 27.39
CA THR A 394 18.15 9.25 26.16
C THR A 394 18.55 8.08 25.28
N THR A 395 18.25 8.19 23.99
CA THR A 395 18.58 7.16 22.99
C THR A 395 19.83 7.54 22.23
N GLY A 396 20.60 6.56 21.77
CA GLY A 396 21.78 6.82 20.96
C GLY A 396 22.41 5.55 20.38
N LYS A 397 23.64 5.72 19.89
CA LYS A 397 24.52 4.62 19.49
C LYS A 397 25.75 4.61 20.39
N ASP A 398 26.24 3.43 20.76
CA ASP A 398 27.52 3.28 21.42
C ASP A 398 28.70 3.34 20.43
N GLU A 399 29.92 3.14 20.95
CA GLU A 399 31.17 3.18 20.19
C GLU A 399 31.23 2.13 19.06
N ASN A 400 30.45 1.04 19.17
CA ASN A 400 30.33 -0.01 18.16
C ASN A 400 29.14 0.21 17.21
N GLY A 401 28.45 1.36 17.34
CA GLY A 401 27.28 1.68 16.55
C GLY A 401 25.99 0.96 16.99
N LYS A 402 26.01 0.22 18.11
CA LYS A 402 24.82 -0.48 18.63
C LYS A 402 23.88 0.51 19.30
N PHE A 403 22.58 0.31 19.12
CA PHE A 403 21.56 1.09 19.80
C PHE A 403 21.73 0.96 21.33
N VAL A 404 21.58 2.06 22.06
CA VAL A 404 21.63 2.10 23.52
C VAL A 404 20.63 3.10 24.07
N ILE A 405 20.11 2.81 25.27
CA ILE A 405 19.29 3.74 26.04
C ILE A 405 20.03 4.04 27.34
N HIS A 406 20.20 5.32 27.64
CA HIS A 406 20.72 5.80 28.92
C HIS A 406 19.57 6.35 29.76
N ALA A 407 19.29 5.70 30.89
CA ALA A 407 18.33 6.17 31.87
C ALA A 407 19.06 6.95 32.98
N THR A 408 18.60 8.16 33.27
CA THR A 408 19.04 8.97 34.40
C THR A 408 17.87 9.11 35.36
N LEU A 409 18.09 8.69 36.61
CA LEU A 409 17.15 8.85 37.71
C LEU A 409 17.76 9.73 38.79
N GLU A 410 17.01 10.72 39.26
CA GLU A 410 17.38 11.53 40.42
C GLU A 410 16.24 11.49 41.43
N GLY A 411 16.54 11.18 42.69
CA GLY A 411 15.51 10.95 43.70
C GLY A 411 16.07 10.31 44.95
N ASN A 412 15.22 9.64 45.72
CA ASN A 412 15.62 8.98 46.95
C ASN A 412 14.73 7.79 47.30
N ASN A 413 15.24 6.89 48.15
CA ASN A 413 14.42 5.93 48.87
C ASN A 413 14.40 6.33 50.36
N PRO A 414 13.24 6.74 50.92
CA PRO A 414 13.13 7.17 52.31
C PRO A 414 13.58 6.13 53.35
N LYS A 415 13.54 4.84 53.00
CA LYS A 415 13.89 3.73 53.90
C LYS A 415 15.38 3.40 53.91
N VAL A 416 16.17 3.97 53.00
CA VAL A 416 17.58 3.61 52.79
C VAL A 416 18.47 4.82 53.05
N GLN A 417 19.56 4.63 53.80
CA GLN A 417 20.58 5.66 54.05
C GLN A 417 20.02 7.02 54.52
N GLY A 418 18.96 6.99 55.35
CA GLY A 418 18.31 8.20 55.86
C GLY A 418 17.59 9.05 54.80
N GLY A 419 17.20 8.46 53.65
CA GLY A 419 16.49 9.16 52.59
C GLY A 419 17.36 10.09 51.74
N ARG A 420 18.69 9.91 51.77
CA ARG A 420 19.64 10.71 51.00
C ARG A 420 19.31 10.67 49.49
N ALA A 421 19.37 11.85 48.85
CA ALA A 421 19.22 11.96 47.41
C ALA A 421 20.38 11.26 46.67
N VAL A 422 20.05 10.54 45.62
CA VAL A 422 20.98 9.80 44.77
C VAL A 422 20.67 10.08 43.31
N LYS A 423 21.72 10.01 42.49
CA LYS A 423 21.66 10.08 41.03
C LYS A 423 22.17 8.77 40.46
N LEU A 424 21.29 8.06 39.75
CA LEU A 424 21.58 6.79 39.11
C LEU A 424 21.67 7.02 37.59
N ASN A 425 22.75 6.53 36.98
CA ASN A 425 22.91 6.51 35.53
C ASN A 425 23.02 5.06 35.08
N ILE A 426 22.00 4.60 34.36
CA ILE A 426 21.85 3.20 33.98
C ILE A 426 21.94 3.14 32.46
N LYS A 427 22.85 2.30 31.95
CA LYS A 427 22.92 1.95 30.53
C LYS A 427 22.08 0.69 30.32
N LEU A 428 21.04 0.77 29.51
CA LEU A 428 20.24 -0.37 29.09
C LEU A 428 20.83 -0.95 27.80
N SER A 429 20.96 -2.28 27.76
CA SER A 429 21.55 -3.04 26.65
C SER A 429 20.91 -4.42 26.50
N GLY A 430 21.04 -5.06 25.34
CA GLY A 430 20.53 -6.42 25.09
C GLY A 430 19.04 -6.45 24.75
N ASP A 431 18.35 -7.53 25.12
CA ASP A 431 16.98 -7.88 24.69
C ASP A 431 15.92 -6.79 24.96
N VAL A 432 16.12 -5.98 26.00
CA VAL A 432 15.26 -4.83 26.33
C VAL A 432 15.22 -3.80 25.19
N LEU A 433 16.35 -3.61 24.51
CA LEU A 433 16.46 -2.70 23.38
C LEU A 433 15.78 -3.27 22.14
N ASP A 434 15.88 -4.58 21.93
CA ASP A 434 15.24 -5.27 20.80
C ASP A 434 13.71 -5.22 20.95
N PHE A 435 13.20 -5.37 22.17
CA PHE A 435 11.78 -5.19 22.46
C PHE A 435 11.29 -3.75 22.22
N ILE A 436 11.97 -2.75 22.78
CA ILE A 436 11.56 -1.34 22.65
C ILE A 436 11.67 -0.88 21.19
N SER A 437 12.69 -1.34 20.47
CA SER A 437 12.81 -1.07 19.04
C SER A 437 11.65 -1.69 18.27
N SER A 438 11.42 -3.00 18.38
CA SER A 438 10.34 -3.68 17.64
C SER A 438 8.94 -3.14 17.95
N SER A 439 8.66 -2.74 19.19
CA SER A 439 7.36 -2.20 19.63
C SER A 439 7.05 -0.80 19.10
N VAL A 440 8.07 0.02 18.81
CA VAL A 440 7.90 1.36 18.21
C VAL A 440 7.77 1.26 16.67
N ILE A 441 8.13 0.12 16.09
CA ILE A 441 8.48 -0.01 14.66
C ILE A 441 7.43 -0.65 13.78
N VAL A 442 6.38 -1.18 14.41
CA VAL A 442 5.17 -1.79 13.82
C VAL A 442 4.59 -0.97 12.63
N LEU A 443 4.98 0.29 12.46
CA LEU A 443 4.39 1.26 11.53
C LEU A 443 5.32 1.79 10.42
N THR A 444 6.58 1.35 10.32
CA THR A 444 7.61 2.22 9.71
C THR A 444 8.20 1.81 8.38
N ASN A 445 7.85 0.63 7.83
CA ASN A 445 8.51 0.15 6.61
C ASN A 445 7.58 -0.15 5.42
N PRO A 446 6.95 0.88 4.82
CA PRO A 446 6.24 0.73 3.55
C PRO A 446 7.18 0.35 2.40
N GLN A 447 8.50 0.59 2.51
CA GLN A 447 9.46 0.18 1.49
C GLN A 447 9.71 -1.33 1.48
N ALA A 448 9.71 -2.05 2.61
CA ALA A 448 9.84 -3.52 2.62
C ALA A 448 8.66 -4.21 1.93
N LEU A 449 7.48 -3.57 1.90
CA LEU A 449 6.34 -4.05 1.10
C LEU A 449 6.57 -3.88 -0.41
N LEU A 450 7.48 -3.00 -0.82
CA LEU A 450 7.72 -2.63 -2.21
C LEU A 450 9.04 -3.17 -2.76
N ASN A 451 10.07 -3.28 -1.93
CA ASN A 451 11.43 -3.67 -2.27
C ASN A 451 11.93 -4.69 -1.25
N LYS A 452 11.70 -5.98 -1.53
CA LYS A 452 12.60 -7.03 -1.06
C LYS A 452 13.43 -7.40 -2.28
N GLU A 453 14.59 -6.77 -2.44
CA GLU A 453 15.63 -7.22 -3.38
C GLU A 453 16.95 -7.36 -2.63
N ARG A 454 17.68 -8.41 -3.02
CA ARG A 454 19.02 -8.86 -2.63
C ARG A 454 19.17 -9.53 -1.26
N LEU A 455 18.97 -10.85 -1.27
CA LEU A 455 19.98 -11.76 -0.71
C LEU A 455 20.76 -12.41 -1.86
#